data_AF-A0AAP0WI85-F1
#
_entry.id   AF-A0AAP0WI85-F1
#
_cell.length_a   1.000
_cell.length_b   1.000
_cell.length_c   1.000
_cell.angle_alpha   90.00
_cell.angle_beta   90.00
_cell.angle_gamma   90.00
#
_symmetry.space_group_name_H-M   'P 1'
#
loop_
_entity.id
_entity.type
_entity.pdbx_description
1 polymer ?
#
loop_
_entity_poly.entity_id
_entity_poly.type
_entity_poly.pdbx_seq_one_letter_code
_entity_poly.pdbx_strand_id
1 'polypeptide(L)'
;MKSVYLALGLMMTGHAFAASTTGSIGVKLTIYTQCRVDGSAVSASRQPDIACGVQPDAQPKITQNVVEDSAAQKVRLVTVEW
;
A
#
# COMPACT_ATOMS: atom_id res chain seq x y z
N MET A 1 0.16 49.91 -45.69
CA MET A 1 -1.05 49.14 -45.32
C MET A 1 -0.70 47.77 -44.70
N LYS A 2 0.24 47.00 -45.26
CA LYS A 2 0.62 45.65 -44.77
C LYS A 2 1.23 45.59 -43.36
N SER A 3 1.99 46.60 -42.93
CA SER A 3 2.64 46.64 -41.61
C SER A 3 1.66 46.78 -40.44
N VAL A 4 0.49 47.38 -40.68
CA VAL A 4 -0.53 47.62 -39.65
C VAL A 4 -1.19 46.30 -39.23
N TYR A 5 -1.46 45.41 -40.18
CA TYR A 5 -2.02 44.09 -39.89
C TYR A 5 -1.06 43.19 -39.12
N LEU A 6 0.25 43.31 -39.39
CA LEU A 6 1.28 42.53 -38.69
C LEU A 6 1.42 42.99 -37.24
N ALA A 7 1.40 44.30 -36.99
CA ALA A 7 1.42 44.87 -35.64
C ALA A 7 0.17 44.49 -34.84
N LEU A 8 -1.01 44.55 -35.46
CA LEU A 8 -2.27 44.17 -34.81
C LEU A 8 -2.34 42.67 -34.50
N GLY A 9 -1.83 41.82 -35.40
CA GLY A 9 -1.71 40.39 -35.17
C GLY A 9 -0.75 40.03 -34.02
N LEU A 10 0.37 40.76 -33.90
CA LEU A 10 1.33 40.58 -32.80
C LEU A 10 0.78 41.00 -31.43
N MET A 11 -0.12 41.99 -31.39
CA MET A 11 -0.75 42.42 -30.13
C MET A 11 -1.73 41.37 -29.58
N MET A 12 -2.32 40.54 -30.43
CA MET A 12 -3.28 39.50 -30.03
C MET A 12 -2.61 38.23 -29.47
N THR A 13 -1.35 37.97 -29.79
CA THR A 13 -0.61 36.79 -29.28
C THR A 13 -0.04 36.99 -27.87
N GLY A 14 0.03 38.24 -27.40
CA GLY A 14 0.49 38.57 -26.04
C GLY A 14 -0.43 38.10 -24.91
N HIS A 15 -1.68 37.73 -25.22
CA HIS A 15 -2.65 37.23 -24.24
C HIS A 15 -2.78 35.69 -24.22
N ALA A 16 -2.01 34.98 -25.05
CA ALA A 16 -2.08 33.51 -25.12
C ALA A 16 -1.25 32.78 -24.04
N PHE A 17 -0.48 33.49 -23.22
CA PHE A 17 0.48 32.90 -22.26
C PHE A 17 0.09 33.12 -20.79
N ALA A 18 -1.17 32.85 -20.44
CA ALA A 18 -1.58 32.75 -19.04
C ALA A 18 -2.41 31.49 -18.79
N ALA A 19 -1.95 30.35 -19.30
CA ALA A 19 -2.33 29.07 -18.72
C ALA A 19 -1.66 29.01 -17.34
N SER A 20 -2.37 29.43 -16.30
CA SER A 20 -1.99 29.25 -14.91
C SER A 20 -1.75 27.75 -14.67
N THR A 21 -0.49 27.32 -14.63
CA THR A 21 -0.10 25.99 -14.11
C THR A 21 -0.14 25.94 -12.59
N THR A 22 -0.55 27.04 -11.94
CA THR A 22 -0.62 27.16 -10.49
C THR A 22 -1.92 26.55 -9.96
N GLY A 23 -1.76 25.56 -9.10
CA GLY A 23 -2.84 24.84 -8.41
C GLY A 23 -2.24 23.82 -7.44
N SER A 24 -3.04 23.31 -6.52
CA SER A 24 -2.62 22.24 -5.59
C SER A 24 -3.25 20.93 -6.02
N ILE A 25 -2.43 19.91 -6.28
CA ILE A 25 -2.90 18.54 -6.55
C ILE A 25 -2.80 17.76 -5.24
N GLY A 26 -3.94 17.50 -4.61
CA GLY A 26 -4.02 16.61 -3.46
C GLY A 26 -3.89 15.16 -3.92
N VAL A 27 -2.76 14.52 -3.61
CA VAL A 27 -2.56 13.08 -3.81
C VAL A 27 -2.69 12.35 -2.48
N LYS A 28 -3.45 11.25 -2.48
CA LYS A 28 -3.55 10.33 -1.35
C LYS A 28 -2.83 9.04 -1.70
N LEU A 29 -1.73 8.76 -1.01
CA LEU A 29 -1.01 7.49 -1.09
C LEU A 29 -1.46 6.60 0.07
N THR A 30 -2.04 5.45 -0.26
CA THR A 30 -2.33 4.39 0.73
C THR A 30 -1.27 3.32 0.58
N ILE A 31 -0.38 3.20 1.58
CA ILE A 31 0.64 2.14 1.62
C ILE A 31 0.09 1.00 2.47
N TYR A 32 -0.08 -0.17 1.87
CA TYR A 32 -0.36 -1.39 2.59
C TYR A 32 0.96 -2.03 3.01
N THR A 33 1.22 -2.14 4.31
CA THR A 33 2.38 -2.87 4.82
C THR A 33 2.11 -4.36 4.70
N GLN A 34 2.98 -5.08 3.98
CA GLN A 34 2.89 -6.54 3.90
C GLN A 34 3.23 -7.14 5.26
N CYS A 35 2.46 -8.13 5.70
CA CYS A 35 2.77 -8.88 6.90
C CYS A 35 3.80 -9.96 6.61
N ARG A 36 4.83 -10.01 7.45
CA ARG A 36 5.77 -11.12 7.46
C ARG A 36 5.28 -12.17 8.44
N VAL A 37 4.97 -13.35 7.94
CA VAL A 37 4.63 -14.53 8.76
C VAL A 37 5.84 -15.46 8.75
N ASP A 38 6.44 -15.67 9.93
CA ASP A 38 7.52 -16.63 10.11
C ASP A 38 7.00 -17.91 10.75
N GLY A 39 6.87 -18.95 9.93
CA GLY A 39 6.45 -20.29 10.34
C GLY A 39 7.59 -21.20 10.80
N SER A 40 8.85 -20.79 10.67
CA SER A 40 10.01 -21.67 10.86
C SER A 40 10.21 -22.13 12.30
N ALA A 41 9.72 -21.36 13.28
CA ALA A 41 9.80 -21.65 14.70
C ALA A 41 8.47 -22.15 15.31
N VAL A 42 7.48 -22.50 14.48
CA VAL A 42 6.18 -23.01 14.96
C VAL A 42 6.40 -24.35 15.64
N SER A 43 5.97 -24.45 16.89
CA SER A 43 6.10 -25.66 17.69
C SER A 43 4.90 -25.86 18.62
N ALA A 44 4.96 -26.88 19.47
CA ALA A 44 3.88 -27.19 20.40
C ALA A 44 3.56 -26.06 21.40
N SER A 45 4.56 -25.22 21.70
CA SER A 45 4.48 -24.12 22.67
C SER A 45 4.66 -22.75 22.04
N ARG A 46 4.89 -22.66 20.72
CA ARG A 46 5.21 -21.41 20.03
C ARG A 46 4.35 -21.22 18.78
N GLN A 47 3.60 -20.13 18.77
CA GLN A 47 2.85 -19.64 17.61
C GLN A 47 3.79 -18.99 16.58
N PRO A 48 3.38 -18.91 15.29
CA PRO A 48 4.17 -18.20 14.29
C PRO A 48 4.35 -16.73 14.68
N ASP A 49 5.53 -16.18 14.38
CA ASP A 49 5.78 -14.76 14.57
C ASP A 49 5.17 -14.00 13.38
N ILE A 50 4.33 -13.01 13.68
CA ILE A 50 3.64 -12.20 12.67
C ILE A 50 3.93 -10.73 12.92
N ALA A 51 4.70 -10.14 12.01
CA ALA A 51 5.03 -8.73 12.03
C ALA A 51 4.33 -8.00 10.86
N CYS A 52 3.32 -7.20 11.19
CA CYS A 52 2.48 -6.49 10.21
C CYS A 52 2.80 -5.00 10.07
N GLY A 53 4.05 -4.61 10.36
CA GLY A 53 4.44 -3.21 10.48
C GLY A 53 4.03 -2.61 11.83
N VAL A 54 4.08 -1.27 11.96
CA VAL A 54 3.78 -0.53 13.21
C VAL A 54 2.28 -0.22 13.34
N GLN A 55 1.42 -1.16 12.94
CA GLN A 55 -0.03 -1.02 13.08
C GLN A 55 -0.58 -2.10 14.02
N PRO A 56 -1.00 -1.73 15.25
CA PRO A 56 -1.55 -2.68 16.22
C PRO A 56 -2.91 -3.26 15.78
N ASP A 57 -3.67 -2.54 14.94
CA ASP A 57 -4.95 -3.01 14.40
C ASP A 57 -4.81 -3.98 13.21
N ALA A 58 -3.57 -4.25 12.79
CA ALA A 58 -3.27 -5.21 11.73
C ALA A 58 -2.77 -6.55 12.31
N GLN A 59 -3.02 -6.84 13.60
CA GLN A 59 -2.59 -8.10 14.19
C GLN A 59 -3.66 -9.18 13.93
N PRO A 60 -3.36 -10.23 13.13
CA PRO A 60 -4.35 -11.25 12.81
C PRO A 60 -4.63 -12.16 14.01
N LYS A 61 -5.80 -12.79 14.01
CA LYS A 61 -6.15 -13.83 14.96
C LYS A 61 -5.45 -15.12 14.58
N ILE A 62 -4.70 -15.69 15.52
CA ILE A 62 -3.99 -16.96 15.34
C ILE A 62 -4.71 -18.06 16.13
N THR A 63 -5.04 -19.15 15.46
CA THR A 63 -5.58 -20.36 16.11
C THR A 63 -4.76 -21.58 15.74
N GLN A 64 -4.52 -22.45 16.71
CA GLN A 64 -3.76 -23.69 16.51
C GLN A 64 -4.60 -24.88 16.97
N ASN A 65 -4.82 -25.82 16.06
CA ASN A 65 -5.55 -27.06 16.34
C ASN A 65 -4.65 -28.27 16.08
N VAL A 66 -4.71 -29.26 16.97
CA VAL A 66 -4.04 -30.55 16.77
C VAL A 66 -4.97 -31.42 15.93
N VAL A 67 -4.51 -31.84 14.74
CA VAL A 67 -5.31 -32.63 13.80
C VAL A 67 -5.01 -34.13 13.98
N GLU A 68 -3.74 -34.47 14.19
CA GLU A 68 -3.34 -35.83 14.55
C GLU A 68 -2.39 -35.77 15.73
N ASP A 69 -2.64 -36.63 16.72
CA ASP A 69 -1.79 -36.84 17.90
C ASP A 69 -1.46 -38.33 17.99
N SER A 70 -0.47 -38.75 17.21
CA SER A 70 0.07 -40.11 17.28
C SER A 70 1.41 -40.10 18.02
N ALA A 71 1.78 -41.22 18.64
CA ALA A 71 3.05 -41.35 19.35
C ALA A 71 4.30 -41.08 18.48
N ALA A 72 4.15 -41.12 17.15
CA ALA A 72 5.22 -40.89 16.19
C ALA A 72 5.15 -39.51 15.50
N GLN A 73 3.97 -38.90 15.37
CA GLN A 73 3.78 -37.64 14.65
C GLN A 73 2.60 -36.84 15.20
N LYS A 74 2.86 -35.55 15.43
CA LYS A 74 1.85 -34.58 15.87
C LYS A 74 1.61 -33.56 14.75
N VAL A 75 0.55 -33.76 13.96
CA VAL A 75 0.16 -32.84 12.88
C VAL A 75 -0.71 -31.74 13.45
N ARG A 76 -0.37 -30.50 13.14
CA ARG A 76 -1.05 -29.31 13.67
C ARG A 76 -1.48 -28.41 12.52
N LEU A 77 -2.72 -27.96 12.60
CA LEU A 77 -3.24 -26.92 11.72
C LEU A 77 -3.04 -25.57 12.41
N VAL A 78 -2.40 -24.64 11.72
CA VAL A 78 -2.27 -23.24 12.15
C VAL A 78 -3.08 -22.40 11.18
N THR A 79 -4.08 -21.70 11.70
CA THR A 79 -4.93 -20.79 10.93
C THR A 79 -4.62 -19.35 11.33
N VAL A 80 -4.49 -18.48 10.33
CA VAL A 80 -4.27 -17.04 10.49
C VAL A 80 -5.43 -16.33 9.80
N GLU A 81 -6.21 -15.58 10.56
CA GLU A 81 -7.45 -14.90 10.11
C GLU A 81 -7.37 -13.38 10.31
N TRP A 82 -8.02 -12.63 9.41
CA TRP A 82 -8.06 -11.16 9.35
C TRP A 82 -9.48 -10.64 9.52
#